data_AF-A0AAV8G6B3-F1
#
_entry.id   AF-A0AAV8G6B3-F1
#
_cell.length_a   1.000
_cell.length_b   1.000
_cell.length_c   1.000
_cell.angle_alpha   90.00
_cell.angle_beta   90.00
_cell.angle_gamma   90.00
#
_symmetry.space_group_name_H-M   'P 1'
#
loop_
_entity.id
_entity.type
_entity.pdbx_description
1 polymer ?
#
loop_
_entity_poly.entity_id
_entity_poly.type
_entity_poly.pdbx_seq_one_letter_code
_entity_poly.pdbx_strand_id
1 'polypeptide(L)'
;MEEKASTAIAGISHDRDSIINLDHGDPTMFEPFWKEIGDSATVVIPGWQKMSYFSDPRNLCWFLEPEFANEARRLHRIVGNAVTDDRHIIVGVGSTQLIHAALFALASTEARQPVDVISAAPYYSMYSGIADFMKSGMFHWAGDAATFNGDDNFIELVCSPNNPDGEIRHAVRGNEAGKRVHDMAYYWPQYTPMRHPADHDIMLFTVSKATGHAGTRIGWALVKDAEVARKMAKFIEMNTIGVSKDSQVRAAKILKVIAEGYELPDLEAGSKFFHFGRCLLANRWQRLRQAIKVSGRFSLPQFPSEFCMFFKEQAETYPGFAWLRSEDQTIEDLEVFFKTLNILTRNGRQFGVGPEYVRVSMLDRDANFDVFIKRISSLE
;
A
#
# COMPACT_ATOMS: atom_id res chain seq x y z
N MET A 1 21.70 49.65 18.18
CA MET A 1 20.31 49.43 17.75
C MET A 1 20.39 48.61 16.48
N GLU A 2 20.44 47.29 16.62
CA GLU A 2 19.91 46.30 15.68
C GLU A 2 20.19 44.92 16.25
N GLU A 3 19.14 44.11 16.19
CA GLU A 3 18.76 43.10 17.15
C GLU A 3 19.20 41.72 16.63
N LYS A 4 19.84 40.93 17.51
CA LYS A 4 20.12 39.52 17.22
C LYS A 4 18.80 38.76 17.17
N ALA A 5 18.39 38.35 15.98
CA ALA A 5 17.29 37.42 15.79
C ALA A 5 17.68 36.03 16.33
N SER A 6 17.27 35.75 17.56
CA SER A 6 17.22 34.41 18.15
C SER A 6 16.11 33.64 17.45
N THR A 7 16.47 32.62 16.67
CA THR A 7 15.49 31.69 16.10
C THR A 7 15.15 30.65 17.18
N ALA A 8 14.11 30.96 17.96
CA ALA A 8 13.51 30.00 18.87
C ALA A 8 12.84 28.89 18.04
N ILE A 9 13.36 27.67 18.13
CA ILE A 9 12.65 26.47 17.72
C ILE A 9 11.47 26.33 18.68
N ALA A 10 10.28 26.70 18.23
CA ALA A 10 9.05 26.44 18.95
C ALA A 10 8.84 24.93 18.99
N GLY A 11 9.26 24.31 20.10
CA GLY A 11 8.84 22.96 20.44
C GLY A 11 7.32 22.96 20.57
N ILE A 12 6.65 22.25 19.68
CA ILE A 12 5.23 21.94 19.85
C ILE A 12 5.14 21.05 21.08
N SER A 13 4.75 21.66 22.21
CA SER A 13 4.29 20.96 23.40
C SER A 13 3.03 20.18 23.00
N HIS A 14 3.18 18.93 22.58
CA HIS A 14 2.04 18.05 22.37
C HIS A 14 1.41 17.72 23.72
N ASP A 15 0.24 18.31 23.92
CA ASP A 15 -0.62 18.14 25.08
C ASP A 15 -1.00 16.66 25.26
N ARG A 16 -1.09 16.19 26.51
CA ARG A 16 -1.47 14.80 26.84
C ARG A 16 -2.81 14.43 26.19
N ASP A 17 -3.66 15.44 25.96
CA ASP A 17 -5.03 15.30 25.47
C ASP A 17 -5.17 15.28 23.94
N SER A 18 -4.07 15.47 23.19
CA SER A 18 -4.13 15.48 21.73
C SER A 18 -4.49 14.10 21.14
N ILE A 19 -5.52 14.03 20.31
CA ILE A 19 -5.88 12.79 19.60
C ILE A 19 -4.92 12.59 18.43
N ILE A 20 -4.24 11.44 18.39
CA ILE A 20 -3.45 11.03 17.23
C ILE A 20 -4.22 9.97 16.44
N ASN A 21 -4.24 10.11 15.11
CA ASN A 21 -5.00 9.22 14.25
C ASN A 21 -4.08 8.28 13.45
N LEU A 22 -3.92 7.06 13.97
CA LEU A 22 -3.14 5.99 13.34
C LEU A 22 -4.05 4.90 12.74
N ASP A 23 -5.35 5.16 12.65
CA ASP A 23 -6.34 4.27 12.03
C ASP A 23 -6.09 4.16 10.52
N HIS A 24 -5.88 5.29 9.85
CA HIS A 24 -5.65 5.34 8.42
C HIS A 24 -4.18 5.11 8.07
N GLY A 25 -3.93 4.38 6.98
CA GLY A 25 -2.59 4.26 6.41
C GLY A 25 -2.24 5.44 5.51
N ASP A 26 -2.27 6.67 6.00
CA ASP A 26 -1.81 7.82 5.22
C ASP A 26 -0.27 7.91 5.26
N PRO A 27 0.45 7.84 4.14
CA PRO A 27 1.91 7.69 4.11
C PRO A 27 2.68 9.02 4.13
N THR A 28 2.35 9.88 5.08
CA THR A 28 2.93 11.23 5.23
C THR A 28 4.38 11.22 5.75
N MET A 29 4.89 10.09 6.24
CA MET A 29 6.29 9.91 6.64
C MET A 29 7.30 10.23 5.52
N PHE A 30 6.88 10.19 4.25
CA PHE A 30 7.74 10.46 3.10
C PHE A 30 7.82 11.94 2.74
N GLU A 31 7.04 12.82 3.37
CA GLU A 31 7.07 14.26 3.10
C GLU A 31 8.46 14.91 3.23
N PRO A 32 9.26 14.61 4.27
CA PRO A 32 10.60 15.19 4.41
C PRO A 32 11.51 14.88 3.21
N PHE A 33 11.48 13.64 2.70
CA PHE A 33 12.24 13.24 1.52
C PHE A 33 11.86 14.09 0.30
N TRP A 34 10.56 14.23 0.02
CA TRP A 34 10.11 14.98 -1.14
C TRP A 34 10.39 16.48 -1.03
N LYS A 35 10.39 17.04 0.19
CA LYS A 35 10.81 18.43 0.41
C LYS A 35 12.29 18.64 0.11
N GLU A 36 13.13 17.66 0.45
CA GLU A 36 14.58 17.70 0.18
C GLU A 36 14.89 17.57 -1.31
N ILE A 37 14.17 16.70 -2.03
CA ILE A 37 14.28 16.57 -3.50
C ILE A 37 13.95 17.89 -4.22
N GLY A 38 13.04 18.68 -3.66
CA GLY A 38 12.72 20.03 -4.13
C GLY A 38 12.32 20.09 -5.61
N ASP A 39 12.91 21.03 -6.33
CA ASP A 39 12.55 21.36 -7.72
C ASP A 39 12.72 20.19 -8.70
N SER A 40 13.55 19.21 -8.36
CA SER A 40 13.75 18.02 -9.19
C SER A 40 12.47 17.21 -9.37
N ALA A 41 11.51 17.32 -8.44
CA ALA A 41 10.18 16.67 -8.52
C ALA A 41 9.06 17.60 -9.01
N THR A 42 9.36 18.86 -9.33
CA THR A 42 8.36 19.83 -9.81
C THR A 42 7.81 19.42 -11.17
N VAL A 43 6.51 19.63 -11.36
CA VAL A 43 5.77 19.38 -12.60
C VAL A 43 5.13 20.69 -13.04
N VAL A 44 5.35 21.05 -14.30
CA VAL A 44 4.68 22.19 -14.95
C VAL A 44 3.82 21.66 -16.08
N ILE A 45 2.51 21.89 -16.01
CA ILE A 45 1.54 21.49 -17.03
C ILE A 45 0.98 22.77 -17.65
N PRO A 46 1.35 23.13 -18.90
CA PRO A 46 0.75 24.25 -19.60
C PRO A 46 -0.76 24.03 -19.76
N GLY A 47 -1.56 25.11 -19.68
CA GLY A 47 -3.03 24.99 -19.68
C GLY A 47 -3.67 24.37 -20.92
N TRP A 48 -2.92 24.22 -22.02
CA TRP A 48 -3.37 23.55 -23.25
C TRP A 48 -2.93 22.08 -23.33
N GLN A 49 -2.01 21.63 -22.46
CA GLN A 49 -1.51 20.27 -22.47
C GLN A 49 -2.59 19.32 -21.95
N LYS A 50 -2.69 18.13 -22.53
CA LYS A 50 -3.57 17.05 -22.06
C LYS A 50 -5.08 17.37 -22.03
N MET A 51 -5.55 18.30 -22.87
CA MET A 51 -6.99 18.58 -23.04
C MET A 51 -7.80 17.40 -23.63
N SER A 52 -7.16 16.50 -24.36
CA SER A 52 -7.82 15.34 -24.99
C SER A 52 -8.12 14.23 -23.98
N TYR A 53 -9.22 13.52 -24.17
CA TYR A 53 -9.51 12.27 -23.45
C TYR A 53 -8.44 11.20 -23.72
N PHE A 54 -7.95 11.11 -24.95
CA PHE A 54 -7.06 10.04 -25.40
C PHE A 54 -5.59 10.33 -25.08
N SER A 55 -4.88 9.33 -24.56
CA SER A 55 -3.41 9.35 -24.43
C SER A 55 -2.74 8.62 -25.59
N ASP A 56 -3.15 7.38 -25.85
CA ASP A 56 -2.70 6.58 -27.01
C ASP A 56 -3.86 5.69 -27.49
N PRO A 57 -4.57 6.08 -28.57
CA PRO A 57 -5.70 5.31 -29.10
C PRO A 57 -5.36 3.88 -29.55
N ARG A 58 -4.07 3.57 -29.74
CA ARG A 58 -3.61 2.23 -30.13
C ARG A 58 -3.40 1.31 -28.93
N ASN A 59 -3.28 1.88 -27.74
CA ASN A 59 -3.15 1.11 -26.52
C ASN A 59 -4.54 0.58 -26.09
N LEU A 60 -4.60 -0.68 -25.66
CA LEU A 60 -5.81 -1.28 -25.10
C LEU A 60 -6.37 -0.42 -23.96
N CYS A 61 -5.49 0.11 -23.10
CA CYS A 61 -5.82 1.11 -22.11
C CYS A 61 -5.58 2.51 -22.71
N TRP A 62 -6.47 2.96 -23.60
CA TRP A 62 -6.27 4.17 -24.42
C TRP A 62 -6.08 5.47 -23.64
N PHE A 63 -6.48 5.49 -22.36
CA PHE A 63 -6.31 6.60 -21.42
C PHE A 63 -5.01 6.53 -20.59
N LEU A 64 -4.16 5.53 -20.80
CA LEU A 64 -2.84 5.40 -20.17
C LEU A 64 -1.81 6.32 -20.82
N GLU A 65 -1.19 7.17 -20.02
CA GLU A 65 -0.06 8.00 -20.47
C GLU A 65 1.19 7.14 -20.74
N PRO A 66 1.77 7.19 -21.95
CA PRO A 66 2.94 6.38 -22.29
C PRO A 66 4.14 6.62 -21.36
N GLU A 67 4.37 7.87 -20.95
CA GLU A 67 5.47 8.21 -20.03
C GLU A 67 5.28 7.53 -18.66
N PHE A 68 4.05 7.54 -18.12
CA PHE A 68 3.76 6.85 -16.86
C PHE A 68 3.98 5.34 -16.99
N ALA A 69 3.51 4.73 -18.09
CA ALA A 69 3.73 3.30 -18.34
C ALA A 69 5.22 2.93 -18.40
N ASN A 70 6.03 3.77 -19.05
CA ASN A 70 7.47 3.57 -19.16
C ASN A 70 8.17 3.68 -17.80
N GLU A 71 7.85 4.70 -17.00
CA GLU A 71 8.47 4.89 -15.70
C GLU A 71 8.02 3.82 -14.68
N ALA A 72 6.78 3.33 -14.76
CA ALA A 72 6.33 2.19 -13.96
C ALA A 72 7.13 0.92 -14.27
N ARG A 73 7.32 0.58 -15.56
CA ARG A 73 8.17 -0.56 -15.96
C ARG A 73 9.63 -0.35 -15.57
N ARG A 74 10.17 0.85 -15.78
CA ARG A 74 11.54 1.20 -15.40
C ARG A 74 11.77 1.01 -13.91
N LEU A 75 10.85 1.48 -13.06
CA LEU A 75 10.94 1.31 -11.62
C LEU A 75 10.91 -0.17 -11.22
N HIS A 76 10.02 -0.98 -11.80
CA HIS A 76 9.99 -2.43 -11.54
C HIS A 76 11.28 -3.14 -11.95
N ARG A 77 11.92 -2.74 -13.06
CA ARG A 77 13.22 -3.30 -13.49
C ARG A 77 14.34 -2.94 -12.52
N ILE A 78 14.38 -1.70 -12.03
CA ILE A 78 15.38 -1.26 -11.05
C ILE A 78 15.20 -2.00 -9.73
N VAL A 79 13.96 -2.14 -9.26
CA VAL A 79 13.65 -2.79 -7.98
C VAL A 79 13.78 -4.31 -8.07
N GLY A 80 13.42 -4.90 -9.21
CA GLY A 80 13.35 -6.36 -9.40
C GLY A 80 12.18 -7.02 -8.68
N ASN A 81 11.11 -6.29 -8.38
CA ASN A 81 9.96 -6.80 -7.61
C ASN A 81 8.84 -7.41 -8.45
N ALA A 82 8.80 -7.20 -9.77
CA ALA A 82 7.74 -7.76 -10.61
C ALA A 82 8.23 -8.03 -12.02
N VAL A 83 7.74 -9.13 -12.61
CA VAL A 83 7.83 -9.35 -14.05
C VAL A 83 6.89 -8.37 -14.74
N THR A 84 7.39 -7.61 -15.71
CA THR A 84 6.61 -6.60 -16.45
C THR A 84 6.54 -6.85 -17.95
N ASP A 85 7.40 -7.74 -18.46
CA ASP A 85 7.38 -8.17 -19.86
C ASP A 85 6.12 -8.98 -20.14
N ASP A 86 5.64 -8.91 -21.38
CA ASP A 86 4.42 -9.57 -21.88
C ASP A 86 3.15 -9.30 -21.04
N ARG A 87 3.10 -8.14 -20.37
CA ARG A 87 1.96 -7.73 -19.54
C ARG A 87 1.38 -6.40 -19.98
N HIS A 88 0.05 -6.33 -19.93
CA HIS A 88 -0.71 -5.11 -20.12
C HIS A 88 -0.68 -4.27 -18.84
N ILE A 89 -0.54 -2.95 -18.99
CA ILE A 89 -0.66 -1.99 -17.90
C ILE A 89 -2.04 -1.35 -17.97
N ILE A 90 -2.82 -1.49 -16.90
CA ILE A 90 -4.10 -0.78 -16.72
C ILE A 90 -3.94 0.25 -15.60
N VAL A 91 -4.10 1.54 -15.91
CA VAL A 91 -4.06 2.61 -14.91
C VAL A 91 -5.44 2.81 -14.28
N GLY A 92 -5.48 3.06 -12.98
CA GLY A 92 -6.72 3.34 -12.25
C GLY A 92 -6.56 4.46 -11.21
N VAL A 93 -7.69 4.96 -10.73
CA VAL A 93 -7.81 5.96 -9.66
C VAL A 93 -7.46 5.32 -8.30
N GLY A 94 -6.17 5.00 -8.14
CA GLY A 94 -5.64 4.17 -7.07
C GLY A 94 -5.92 2.66 -7.26
N SER A 95 -5.23 1.83 -6.48
CA SER A 95 -5.45 0.37 -6.48
C SER A 95 -6.90 -0.01 -6.14
N THR A 96 -7.61 0.82 -5.35
CA THR A 96 -9.03 0.61 -5.03
C THR A 96 -9.92 0.46 -6.27
N GLN A 97 -9.77 1.33 -7.28
CA GLN A 97 -10.55 1.20 -8.52
C GLN A 97 -10.13 -0.06 -9.31
N LEU A 98 -8.84 -0.40 -9.26
CA LEU A 98 -8.30 -1.57 -9.97
C LEU A 98 -8.75 -2.90 -9.37
N ILE A 99 -8.89 -2.99 -8.04
CA ILE A 99 -9.48 -4.18 -7.39
C ILE A 99 -10.90 -4.39 -7.94
N HIS A 100 -11.72 -3.34 -7.96
CA HIS A 100 -13.08 -3.43 -8.49
C HIS A 100 -13.09 -3.78 -9.99
N ALA A 101 -12.22 -3.15 -10.79
CA ALA A 101 -12.07 -3.47 -12.20
C ALA A 101 -11.69 -4.95 -12.43
N ALA A 102 -10.79 -5.50 -11.60
CA ALA A 102 -10.38 -6.89 -11.66
C ALA A 102 -11.53 -7.84 -11.27
N LEU A 103 -12.26 -7.53 -10.19
CA LEU A 103 -13.44 -8.30 -9.78
C LEU A 103 -14.49 -8.34 -10.89
N PHE A 104 -14.80 -7.19 -11.49
CA PHE A 104 -15.71 -7.11 -12.64
C PHE A 104 -15.21 -7.95 -13.82
N ALA A 105 -13.94 -7.76 -14.20
CA ALA A 105 -13.37 -8.44 -15.37
C ALA A 105 -13.39 -9.97 -15.21
N LEU A 106 -13.00 -10.47 -14.04
CA LEU A 106 -13.00 -11.90 -13.73
C LEU A 106 -14.43 -12.45 -13.60
N ALA A 107 -15.31 -11.78 -12.85
CA ALA A 107 -16.69 -12.27 -12.70
C ALA A 107 -17.47 -12.28 -14.03
N SER A 108 -17.13 -11.39 -14.96
CA SER A 108 -17.74 -11.35 -16.28
C SER A 108 -17.29 -12.48 -17.23
N THR A 109 -16.27 -13.26 -16.87
CA THR A 109 -15.89 -14.48 -17.62
C THR A 109 -16.58 -15.73 -17.08
N GLU A 110 -17.18 -15.65 -15.89
CA GLU A 110 -17.80 -16.79 -15.24
C GLU A 110 -19.24 -16.99 -15.70
N ALA A 111 -19.61 -18.25 -15.92
CA ALA A 111 -20.96 -18.63 -16.34
C ALA A 111 -21.98 -18.54 -15.18
N ARG A 112 -21.51 -18.73 -13.93
CA ARG A 112 -22.34 -18.70 -12.72
C ARG A 112 -22.01 -17.45 -11.92
N GLN A 113 -23.04 -16.64 -11.66
CA GLN A 113 -22.97 -15.44 -10.83
C GLN A 113 -24.02 -15.54 -9.70
N PRO A 114 -23.77 -14.90 -8.55
CA PRO A 114 -22.56 -14.13 -8.24
C PRO A 114 -21.35 -15.04 -7.95
N VAL A 115 -20.14 -14.54 -8.25
CA VAL A 115 -18.86 -15.19 -7.94
C VAL A 115 -18.44 -14.86 -6.51
N ASP A 116 -17.99 -15.85 -5.76
CA ASP A 116 -17.52 -15.68 -4.39
C ASP A 116 -16.20 -14.90 -4.35
N VAL A 117 -16.11 -13.83 -3.57
CA VAL A 117 -14.86 -13.08 -3.34
C VAL A 117 -14.34 -13.38 -1.95
N ILE A 118 -13.14 -13.94 -1.88
CA ILE A 118 -12.52 -14.40 -0.62
C ILE A 118 -11.13 -13.80 -0.42
N SER A 119 -10.68 -13.72 0.82
CA SER A 119 -9.29 -13.39 1.17
C SER A 119 -8.94 -14.04 2.50
N ALA A 120 -7.73 -14.54 2.66
CA ALA A 120 -7.33 -15.20 3.91
C ALA A 120 -7.30 -14.19 5.07
N ALA A 121 -7.93 -14.50 6.20
CA ALA A 121 -7.87 -13.65 7.38
C ALA A 121 -6.48 -13.72 8.08
N PRO A 122 -6.01 -12.64 8.72
CA PRO A 122 -6.54 -11.28 8.60
C PRO A 122 -6.31 -10.71 7.19
N TYR A 123 -7.32 -10.08 6.61
CA TYR A 123 -7.29 -9.50 5.25
C TYR A 123 -7.52 -7.99 5.27
N TYR A 124 -7.15 -7.28 4.21
CA TYR A 124 -7.37 -5.84 4.13
C TYR A 124 -8.85 -5.48 4.32
N SER A 125 -9.13 -4.70 5.36
CA SER A 125 -10.49 -4.39 5.82
C SER A 125 -11.42 -3.74 4.79
N MET A 126 -10.91 -3.24 3.67
CA MET A 126 -11.75 -2.64 2.63
C MET A 126 -12.22 -3.64 1.59
N TYR A 127 -11.71 -4.87 1.53
CA TYR A 127 -12.08 -5.83 0.49
C TYR A 127 -13.57 -6.17 0.50
N SER A 128 -14.16 -6.44 1.67
CA SER A 128 -15.60 -6.69 1.80
C SER A 128 -16.43 -5.48 1.32
N GLY A 129 -16.01 -4.27 1.70
CA GLY A 129 -16.63 -3.04 1.21
C GLY A 129 -16.52 -2.88 -0.30
N ILE A 130 -15.35 -3.15 -0.90
CA ILE A 130 -15.16 -3.06 -2.35
C ILE A 130 -16.05 -4.07 -3.09
N ALA A 131 -16.20 -5.29 -2.56
CA ALA A 131 -17.05 -6.31 -3.15
C ALA A 131 -18.55 -5.99 -3.03
N ASP A 132 -19.02 -5.59 -1.85
CA ASP A 132 -20.46 -5.54 -1.57
C ASP A 132 -21.09 -4.16 -1.62
N PHE A 133 -20.31 -3.07 -1.54
CA PHE A 133 -20.87 -1.71 -1.40
C PHE A 133 -21.80 -1.32 -2.55
N MET A 134 -21.47 -1.76 -3.78
CA MET A 134 -22.29 -1.49 -4.98
C MET A 134 -23.48 -2.44 -5.14
N LYS A 135 -23.60 -3.48 -4.29
CA LYS A 135 -24.63 -4.53 -4.40
C LYS A 135 -24.69 -5.15 -5.80
N SER A 136 -23.52 -5.48 -6.34
CA SER A 136 -23.39 -6.08 -7.66
C SER A 136 -24.08 -7.45 -7.71
N GLY A 137 -24.69 -7.79 -8.84
CA GLY A 137 -25.18 -9.16 -9.10
C GLY A 137 -24.07 -10.12 -9.58
N MET A 138 -22.86 -9.61 -9.84
CA MET A 138 -21.78 -10.37 -10.46
C MET A 138 -20.86 -11.07 -9.46
N PHE A 139 -20.69 -10.50 -8.27
CA PHE A 139 -19.81 -11.02 -7.23
C PHE A 139 -20.28 -10.54 -5.86
N HIS A 140 -19.93 -11.27 -4.80
CA HIS A 140 -20.18 -10.87 -3.42
C HIS A 140 -19.03 -11.31 -2.51
N TRP A 141 -18.91 -10.65 -1.35
CA TRP A 141 -17.97 -11.07 -0.32
C TRP A 141 -18.40 -12.40 0.31
N ALA A 142 -17.49 -13.37 0.30
CA ALA A 142 -17.70 -14.72 0.82
C ALA A 142 -16.81 -15.03 2.04
N GLY A 143 -15.99 -14.07 2.49
CA GLY A 143 -15.27 -14.15 3.75
C GLY A 143 -13.86 -14.74 3.64
N ASP A 144 -13.49 -15.49 4.67
CA ASP A 144 -12.13 -15.98 4.87
C ASP A 144 -11.80 -17.16 3.95
N ALA A 145 -10.78 -16.98 3.11
CA ALA A 145 -10.33 -18.02 2.18
C ALA A 145 -9.84 -19.29 2.88
N ALA A 146 -9.32 -19.20 4.11
CA ALA A 146 -8.80 -20.36 4.85
C ALA A 146 -9.92 -21.32 5.30
N THR A 147 -11.10 -20.79 5.59
CA THR A 147 -12.27 -21.56 6.07
C THR A 147 -13.37 -21.70 5.01
N PHE A 148 -13.18 -21.12 3.83
CA PHE A 148 -14.13 -21.16 2.73
C PHE A 148 -14.44 -22.61 2.30
N ASN A 149 -15.72 -22.94 2.16
CA ASN A 149 -16.23 -24.26 1.81
C ASN A 149 -17.14 -24.26 0.55
N GLY A 150 -17.11 -23.18 -0.23
CA GLY A 150 -17.77 -23.12 -1.53
C GLY A 150 -17.05 -23.91 -2.62
N ASP A 151 -17.58 -23.86 -3.82
CA ASP A 151 -17.01 -24.53 -5.00
C ASP A 151 -15.81 -23.74 -5.58
N ASP A 152 -15.32 -24.16 -6.75
CA ASP A 152 -14.15 -23.55 -7.41
C ASP A 152 -14.46 -22.23 -8.14
N ASN A 153 -15.68 -21.71 -8.05
CA ASN A 153 -16.08 -20.44 -8.66
C ASN A 153 -15.91 -19.27 -7.67
N PHE A 154 -14.65 -18.94 -7.41
CA PHE A 154 -14.28 -17.83 -6.55
C PHE A 154 -13.18 -16.96 -7.15
N ILE A 155 -13.05 -15.73 -6.64
CA ILE A 155 -11.91 -14.85 -6.82
C ILE A 155 -11.22 -14.65 -5.47
N GLU A 156 -9.98 -15.11 -5.36
CA GLU A 156 -9.15 -14.91 -4.19
C GLU A 156 -8.33 -13.62 -4.31
N LEU A 157 -8.51 -12.71 -3.35
CA LEU A 157 -7.68 -11.52 -3.17
C LEU A 157 -6.49 -11.85 -2.27
N VAL A 158 -5.28 -11.82 -2.82
CA VAL A 158 -4.04 -12.14 -2.11
C VAL A 158 -3.23 -10.85 -1.92
N CYS A 159 -3.14 -10.35 -0.69
CA CYS A 159 -2.33 -9.18 -0.38
C CYS A 159 -0.94 -9.60 0.13
N SER A 160 0.13 -9.15 -0.53
CA SER A 160 1.50 -9.57 -0.21
C SER A 160 2.53 -8.46 -0.48
N PRO A 161 3.24 -7.93 0.54
CA PRO A 161 3.02 -8.11 1.98
C PRO A 161 1.59 -7.75 2.39
N ASN A 162 1.06 -8.52 3.33
CA ASN A 162 -0.33 -8.44 3.73
C ASN A 162 -0.64 -7.21 4.59
N ASN A 163 -1.89 -6.76 4.51
CA ASN A 163 -2.47 -5.76 5.40
C ASN A 163 -3.53 -6.49 6.23
N PRO A 164 -3.35 -6.64 7.55
CA PRO A 164 -2.59 -5.72 8.42
C PRO A 164 -1.21 -6.20 8.89
N ASP A 165 -0.92 -7.50 8.79
CA ASP A 165 0.17 -8.16 9.54
C ASP A 165 1.55 -8.11 8.87
N GLY A 166 1.64 -7.66 7.62
CA GLY A 166 2.91 -7.55 6.89
C GLY A 166 3.49 -8.87 6.40
N GLU A 167 2.76 -9.97 6.52
CA GLU A 167 3.24 -11.29 6.08
C GLU A 167 3.35 -11.38 4.55
N ILE A 168 4.37 -12.09 4.06
CA ILE A 168 4.42 -12.50 2.66
C ILE A 168 3.41 -13.63 2.46
N ARG A 169 2.41 -13.39 1.61
CA ARG A 169 1.33 -14.34 1.35
C ARG A 169 1.34 -14.88 -0.07
N HIS A 170 0.78 -16.07 -0.18
CA HIS A 170 0.42 -16.74 -1.41
C HIS A 170 -1.07 -17.12 -1.35
N ALA A 171 -1.64 -17.51 -2.48
CA ALA A 171 -2.98 -18.06 -2.50
C ALA A 171 -3.08 -19.30 -1.59
N VAL A 172 -4.14 -19.38 -0.79
CA VAL A 172 -4.38 -20.52 0.12
C VAL A 172 -5.22 -21.61 -0.53
N ARG A 173 -5.90 -21.30 -1.63
CA ARG A 173 -6.64 -22.28 -2.45
C ARG A 173 -5.76 -22.79 -3.58
N GLY A 174 -5.89 -24.08 -3.89
CA GLY A 174 -5.05 -24.79 -4.87
C GLY A 174 -5.07 -24.17 -6.27
N ASN A 175 -3.93 -24.24 -6.99
CA ASN A 175 -3.68 -23.52 -8.24
C ASN A 175 -4.73 -23.72 -9.35
N GLU A 176 -5.36 -24.89 -9.41
CA GLU A 176 -6.35 -25.27 -10.43
C GLU A 176 -7.76 -24.73 -10.14
N ALA A 177 -8.01 -24.23 -8.92
CA ALA A 177 -9.29 -23.71 -8.49
C ALA A 177 -9.30 -22.17 -8.44
N GLY A 178 -10.40 -21.58 -8.92
CA GLY A 178 -10.68 -20.15 -8.84
C GLY A 178 -9.76 -19.22 -9.61
N LYS A 179 -10.05 -17.93 -9.53
CA LYS A 179 -9.24 -16.83 -10.08
C LYS A 179 -8.54 -16.07 -8.96
N ARG A 180 -7.47 -15.34 -9.29
CA ARG A 180 -6.65 -14.65 -8.28
C ARG A 180 -6.34 -13.22 -8.68
N VAL A 181 -6.35 -12.34 -7.69
CA VAL A 181 -5.84 -10.96 -7.81
C VAL A 181 -4.80 -10.76 -6.72
N HIS A 182 -3.57 -10.42 -7.12
CA HIS A 182 -2.48 -10.19 -6.18
C HIS A 182 -2.35 -8.68 -5.93
N ASP A 183 -2.68 -8.25 -4.72
CA ASP A 183 -2.50 -6.87 -4.27
C ASP A 183 -1.10 -6.68 -3.69
N MET A 184 -0.23 -6.09 -4.51
CA MET A 184 1.20 -5.93 -4.26
C MET A 184 1.52 -4.50 -3.80
N ALA A 185 0.55 -3.80 -3.19
CA ALA A 185 0.70 -2.40 -2.78
C ALA A 185 1.94 -2.15 -1.92
N TYR A 186 2.31 -3.10 -1.06
CA TYR A 186 3.44 -3.00 -0.14
C TYR A 186 4.70 -3.75 -0.61
N TYR A 187 4.72 -4.35 -1.81
CA TYR A 187 5.86 -5.14 -2.28
C TYR A 187 6.97 -4.25 -2.84
N TRP A 188 7.58 -3.47 -1.94
CA TRP A 188 8.65 -2.52 -2.21
C TRP A 188 9.76 -2.65 -1.17
N PRO A 189 11.02 -2.30 -1.50
CA PRO A 189 12.17 -2.56 -0.63
C PRO A 189 12.11 -1.88 0.74
N GLN A 190 11.40 -0.75 0.86
CA GLN A 190 11.24 -0.07 2.15
C GLN A 190 10.42 -0.88 3.16
N TYR A 191 9.57 -1.81 2.70
CA TYR A 191 8.68 -2.58 3.57
C TYR A 191 9.16 -4.01 3.79
N THR A 192 9.75 -4.64 2.77
CA THR A 192 10.12 -6.07 2.83
C THR A 192 11.31 -6.38 1.92
N PRO A 193 12.09 -7.45 2.18
CA PRO A 193 13.13 -7.93 1.27
C PRO A 193 12.59 -8.33 -0.11
N MET A 194 13.25 -7.89 -1.18
CA MET A 194 12.97 -8.33 -2.55
C MET A 194 13.67 -9.65 -2.83
N ARG A 195 12.95 -10.77 -2.71
CA ARG A 195 13.54 -12.11 -2.94
C ARG A 195 13.56 -12.48 -4.41
N HIS A 196 12.39 -12.39 -5.03
CA HIS A 196 12.17 -12.74 -6.44
C HIS A 196 11.15 -11.78 -7.05
N PRO A 197 11.22 -11.53 -8.36
CA PRO A 197 10.18 -10.78 -9.05
C PRO A 197 8.85 -11.56 -8.97
N ALA A 198 7.78 -10.90 -8.54
CA ALA A 198 6.45 -11.48 -8.56
C ALA A 198 5.98 -11.72 -10.00
N ASP A 199 5.36 -12.89 -10.24
CA ASP A 199 4.93 -13.31 -11.58
C ASP A 199 3.51 -13.90 -11.61
N HIS A 200 2.53 -13.15 -11.10
CA HIS A 200 1.13 -13.57 -11.06
C HIS A 200 0.29 -13.02 -12.21
N ASP A 201 -0.88 -13.59 -12.49
CA ASP A 201 -1.72 -13.19 -13.64
C ASP A 201 -2.20 -11.74 -13.57
N ILE A 202 -2.59 -11.29 -12.38
CA ILE A 202 -3.01 -9.91 -12.08
C ILE A 202 -2.25 -9.45 -10.84
N MET A 203 -1.42 -8.42 -11.00
CA MET A 203 -0.68 -7.79 -9.90
C MET A 203 -1.03 -6.31 -9.81
N LEU A 204 -1.46 -5.85 -8.65
CA LEU A 204 -1.90 -4.47 -8.41
C LEU A 204 -0.85 -3.71 -7.60
N PHE A 205 -0.54 -2.50 -8.05
CA PHE A 205 0.39 -1.59 -7.38
C PHE A 205 -0.22 -0.20 -7.22
N THR A 206 0.32 0.59 -6.31
CA THR A 206 -0.15 1.96 -6.07
C THR A 206 1.00 2.92 -5.79
N VAL A 207 0.91 4.10 -6.39
CA VAL A 207 1.83 5.23 -6.10
C VAL A 207 1.74 5.64 -4.64
N SER A 208 0.58 5.44 -4.00
CA SER A 208 0.35 5.79 -2.59
C SER A 208 1.37 5.13 -1.67
N LYS A 209 1.59 3.83 -1.82
CA LYS A 209 2.49 3.05 -0.96
C LYS A 209 3.88 2.91 -1.53
N ALA A 210 4.02 3.00 -2.86
CA ALA A 210 5.32 3.05 -3.49
C ALA A 210 6.09 4.33 -3.14
N THR A 211 5.43 5.48 -2.98
CA THR A 211 6.10 6.79 -2.95
C THR A 211 5.61 7.78 -1.87
N GLY A 212 4.48 7.50 -1.21
CA GLY A 212 3.85 8.44 -0.29
C GLY A 212 2.78 9.36 -0.92
N HIS A 213 2.63 9.37 -2.24
CA HIS A 213 1.69 10.26 -2.94
C HIS A 213 0.26 9.71 -2.97
N ALA A 214 -0.34 9.51 -1.79
CA ALA A 214 -1.68 8.95 -1.67
C ALA A 214 -2.76 9.79 -2.36
N GLY A 215 -2.67 11.12 -2.26
CA GLY A 215 -3.58 12.08 -2.88
C GLY A 215 -3.51 12.18 -4.41
N THR A 216 -2.46 11.65 -5.06
CA THR A 216 -2.37 11.62 -6.53
C THR A 216 -3.37 10.65 -7.16
N ARG A 217 -3.86 9.69 -6.35
CA ARG A 217 -4.85 8.67 -6.76
C ARG A 217 -4.43 7.89 -8.01
N ILE A 218 -3.20 7.39 -8.06
CA ILE A 218 -2.74 6.53 -9.15
C ILE A 218 -2.37 5.13 -8.63
N GLY A 219 -2.95 4.12 -9.27
CA GLY A 219 -2.49 2.74 -9.21
C GLY A 219 -2.35 2.18 -10.62
N TRP A 220 -1.66 1.05 -10.73
CA TRP A 220 -1.56 0.31 -11.99
C TRP A 220 -1.66 -1.19 -11.74
N ALA A 221 -2.30 -1.89 -12.69
CA ALA A 221 -2.34 -3.34 -12.73
C ALA A 221 -1.41 -3.85 -13.83
N LEU A 222 -0.65 -4.89 -13.55
CA LEU A 222 0.06 -5.71 -14.52
C LEU A 222 -0.77 -6.96 -14.79
N VAL A 223 -1.26 -7.10 -16.01
CA VAL A 223 -2.23 -8.15 -16.39
C VAL A 223 -1.67 -8.99 -17.53
N LYS A 224 -1.57 -10.32 -17.34
CA LYS A 224 -1.11 -11.25 -18.38
C LYS A 224 -2.17 -11.43 -19.47
N ASP A 225 -3.40 -11.73 -19.08
CA ASP A 225 -4.50 -12.03 -20.02
C ASP A 225 -5.05 -10.75 -20.69
N ALA A 226 -4.99 -10.70 -22.02
CA ALA A 226 -5.43 -9.55 -22.82
C ALA A 226 -6.96 -9.32 -22.77
N GLU A 227 -7.77 -10.37 -22.63
CA GLU A 227 -9.22 -10.23 -22.48
C GLU A 227 -9.56 -9.64 -21.11
N VAL A 228 -8.96 -10.16 -20.04
CA VAL A 228 -9.13 -9.61 -18.68
C VAL A 228 -8.69 -8.15 -18.66
N ALA A 229 -7.53 -7.84 -19.23
CA ALA A 229 -7.02 -6.47 -19.35
C ALA A 229 -8.04 -5.56 -20.07
N ARG A 230 -8.63 -6.03 -21.18
CA ARG A 230 -9.65 -5.28 -21.94
C ARG A 230 -10.89 -5.00 -21.13
N LYS A 231 -11.37 -5.99 -20.36
CA LYS A 231 -12.55 -5.82 -19.49
C LYS A 231 -12.27 -4.89 -18.32
N MET A 232 -11.06 -4.95 -17.73
CA MET A 232 -10.63 -3.97 -16.72
C MET A 232 -10.58 -2.55 -17.28
N ALA A 233 -9.99 -2.35 -18.47
CA ALA A 233 -9.96 -1.06 -19.13
C ALA A 233 -11.38 -0.55 -19.43
N LYS A 234 -12.27 -1.44 -19.91
CA LYS A 234 -13.67 -1.11 -20.20
C LYS A 234 -14.44 -0.71 -18.93
N PHE A 235 -14.19 -1.37 -17.81
CA PHE A 235 -14.77 -0.98 -16.52
C PHE A 235 -14.38 0.46 -16.16
N ILE A 236 -13.09 0.80 -16.25
CA ILE A 236 -12.59 2.14 -15.90
C ILE A 236 -13.09 3.20 -16.89
N GLU A 237 -13.18 2.88 -18.18
CA GLU A 237 -13.82 3.73 -19.18
C GLU A 237 -15.27 4.05 -18.79
N MET A 238 -16.05 3.05 -18.41
CA MET A 238 -17.46 3.26 -18.03
C MET A 238 -17.60 3.92 -16.66
N ASN A 239 -16.64 3.72 -15.76
CA ASN A 239 -16.68 4.26 -14.40
C ASN A 239 -16.27 5.74 -14.34
N THR A 240 -15.22 6.14 -15.06
CA THR A 240 -14.62 7.49 -14.95
C THR A 240 -14.09 8.07 -16.27
N ILE A 241 -14.30 7.41 -17.42
CA ILE A 241 -13.73 7.82 -18.72
C ILE A 241 -12.19 7.91 -18.64
N GLY A 242 -11.60 6.92 -17.96
CA GLY A 242 -10.16 6.85 -17.74
C GLY A 242 -9.71 7.52 -16.43
N VAL A 243 -8.47 8.01 -16.42
CA VAL A 243 -7.79 8.54 -15.24
C VAL A 243 -7.16 9.89 -15.57
N SER A 244 -7.20 10.83 -14.61
CA SER A 244 -6.64 12.18 -14.75
C SER A 244 -5.25 12.17 -15.37
N LYS A 245 -5.06 12.94 -16.45
CA LYS A 245 -3.78 13.07 -17.13
C LYS A 245 -2.75 13.74 -16.24
N ASP A 246 -3.17 14.77 -15.50
CA ASP A 246 -2.31 15.50 -14.56
C ASP A 246 -1.77 14.58 -13.46
N SER A 247 -2.63 13.70 -12.92
CA SER A 247 -2.20 12.69 -11.95
C SER A 247 -1.19 11.71 -12.54
N GLN A 248 -1.37 11.28 -13.79
CA GLN A 248 -0.45 10.38 -14.47
C GLN A 248 0.89 11.07 -14.79
N VAL A 249 0.88 12.32 -15.26
CA VAL A 249 2.10 13.13 -15.49
C VAL A 249 2.86 13.32 -14.19
N ARG A 250 2.17 13.68 -13.11
CA ARG A 250 2.80 13.81 -11.79
C ARG A 250 3.37 12.48 -11.31
N ALA A 251 2.62 11.39 -11.42
CA ALA A 251 3.10 10.07 -11.05
C ALA A 251 4.35 9.68 -11.86
N ALA A 252 4.34 9.87 -13.18
CA ALA A 252 5.48 9.59 -14.05
C ALA A 252 6.74 10.34 -13.59
N LYS A 253 6.61 11.65 -13.32
CA LYS A 253 7.72 12.47 -12.81
C LYS A 253 8.27 11.95 -11.48
N ILE A 254 7.39 11.58 -10.54
CA ILE A 254 7.80 11.04 -9.24
C ILE A 254 8.54 9.71 -9.40
N LEU A 255 8.02 8.77 -10.21
CA LEU A 255 8.68 7.48 -10.45
C LEU A 255 10.02 7.67 -11.17
N LYS A 256 10.09 8.62 -12.12
CA LYS A 256 11.31 8.99 -12.83
C LYS A 256 12.41 9.47 -11.89
N VAL A 257 12.09 10.38 -10.96
CA VAL A 257 13.06 10.89 -9.97
C VAL A 257 13.61 9.77 -9.10
N ILE A 258 12.75 8.84 -8.66
CA ILE A 258 13.19 7.68 -7.89
C ILE A 258 14.16 6.82 -8.73
N ALA A 259 13.76 6.50 -9.96
CA ALA A 259 14.55 5.67 -10.86
C ALA A 259 15.93 6.30 -11.17
N GLU A 260 15.97 7.60 -11.49
CA GLU A 260 17.21 8.35 -11.70
C GLU A 260 18.14 8.31 -10.47
N GLY A 261 17.57 8.40 -9.26
CA GLY A 261 18.33 8.29 -8.02
C GLY A 261 19.07 6.96 -7.82
N TYR A 262 18.64 5.89 -8.49
CA TYR A 262 19.29 4.57 -8.44
C TYR A 262 20.24 4.29 -9.60
N GLU A 263 20.15 5.08 -10.67
CA GLU A 263 21.05 4.98 -11.83
C GLU A 263 22.28 5.91 -11.67
N LEU A 264 22.21 6.89 -10.77
CA LEU A 264 23.34 7.75 -10.42
C LEU A 264 24.25 7.06 -9.37
N PRO A 265 25.52 6.76 -9.72
CA PRO A 265 26.40 5.99 -8.85
C PRO A 265 26.81 6.72 -7.56
N ASP A 266 26.93 8.06 -7.61
CA ASP A 266 27.52 8.86 -6.53
C ASP A 266 26.51 9.41 -5.51
N LEU A 267 25.22 9.07 -5.62
CA LEU A 267 24.22 9.50 -4.64
C LEU A 267 24.39 8.73 -3.32
N GLU A 268 24.47 9.48 -2.22
CA GLU A 268 24.44 8.91 -0.88
C GLU A 268 23.18 8.08 -0.66
N ALA A 269 23.29 7.01 0.12
CA ALA A 269 22.16 6.11 0.38
C ALA A 269 20.95 6.85 1.00
N GLY A 270 21.18 7.87 1.84
CA GLY A 270 20.10 8.69 2.42
C GLY A 270 19.27 9.46 1.38
N SER A 271 19.87 9.79 0.24
CA SER A 271 19.21 10.48 -0.88
C SER A 271 18.46 9.52 -1.81
N LYS A 272 18.55 8.21 -1.59
CA LYS A 272 17.86 7.18 -2.38
C LYS A 272 16.55 6.78 -1.70
N PHE A 273 15.42 6.98 -2.39
CA PHE A 273 14.07 6.89 -1.80
C PHE A 273 13.82 5.61 -0.98
N PHE A 274 14.04 4.42 -1.55
CA PHE A 274 13.83 3.16 -0.82
C PHE A 274 14.78 2.94 0.37
N HIS A 275 16.00 3.48 0.33
CA HIS A 275 16.92 3.45 1.48
C HIS A 275 16.42 4.38 2.59
N PHE A 276 16.04 5.62 2.24
CA PHE A 276 15.38 6.56 3.16
C PHE A 276 14.17 5.90 3.86
N GLY A 277 13.26 5.32 3.07
CA GLY A 277 12.06 4.67 3.58
C GLY A 277 12.38 3.50 4.50
N ARG A 278 13.33 2.63 4.11
CA ARG A 278 13.75 1.48 4.92
C ARG A 278 14.39 1.91 6.23
N CYS A 279 15.31 2.88 6.20
CA CYS A 279 15.97 3.39 7.41
C CYS A 279 14.97 3.99 8.39
N LEU A 280 14.01 4.78 7.90
CA LEU A 280 12.98 5.38 8.75
C LEU A 280 12.06 4.32 9.35
N LEU A 281 11.59 3.34 8.56
CA LEU A 281 10.77 2.25 9.09
C LEU A 281 11.54 1.36 10.08
N ALA A 282 12.81 1.04 9.80
CA ALA A 282 13.66 0.29 10.73
C ALA A 282 13.75 0.99 12.09
N ASN A 283 14.00 2.31 12.09
CA ASN A 283 14.03 3.11 13.31
C ASN A 283 12.68 3.07 14.06
N ARG A 284 11.57 3.25 13.34
CA ARG A 284 10.23 3.22 13.94
C ARG A 284 9.91 1.85 14.55
N TRP A 285 10.20 0.77 13.84
CA TRP A 285 9.99 -0.60 14.34
C TRP A 285 10.87 -0.92 15.54
N GLN A 286 12.13 -0.49 15.56
CA GLN A 286 13.01 -0.65 16.73
C GLN A 286 12.43 0.07 17.96
N ARG A 287 12.02 1.33 17.81
CA ARG A 287 11.42 2.13 18.90
C ARG A 287 10.13 1.51 19.41
N LEU A 288 9.27 1.01 18.51
CA LEU A 288 8.03 0.35 18.88
C LEU A 288 8.28 -0.96 19.64
N ARG A 289 9.17 -1.84 19.13
CA ARG A 289 9.54 -3.09 19.80
C ARG A 289 10.08 -2.83 21.21
N GLN A 290 10.88 -1.78 21.40
CA GLN A 290 11.37 -1.37 22.70
C GLN A 290 10.23 -0.89 23.62
N ALA A 291 9.33 -0.04 23.13
CA ALA A 291 8.19 0.46 23.91
C ALA A 291 7.25 -0.67 24.38
N ILE A 292 6.97 -1.64 23.51
CA ILE A 292 6.14 -2.81 23.82
C ILE A 292 6.83 -3.74 24.82
N LYS A 293 8.15 -3.94 24.66
CA LYS A 293 8.93 -4.72 25.63
C LYS A 293 8.89 -4.10 27.02
N VAL A 294 8.90 -2.78 27.12
CA VAL A 294 8.78 -2.06 28.39
C VAL A 294 7.39 -2.20 28.99
N SER A 295 6.33 -2.06 28.18
CA SER A 295 4.96 -2.16 28.70
C SER A 295 4.55 -3.59 29.05
N GLY A 296 5.04 -4.60 28.33
CA GLY A 296 4.71 -6.01 28.56
C GLY A 296 3.25 -6.40 28.27
N ARG A 297 2.42 -5.47 27.80
CA ARG A 297 0.97 -5.66 27.58
C ARG A 297 0.58 -6.10 26.17
N PHE A 298 1.51 -6.03 25.21
CA PHE A 298 1.23 -6.29 23.79
C PHE A 298 2.26 -7.21 23.16
N SER A 299 1.88 -7.85 22.05
CA SER A 299 2.79 -8.57 21.18
C SER A 299 2.72 -8.06 19.73
N LEU A 300 3.78 -8.36 18.98
CA LEU A 300 3.93 -8.05 17.56
C LEU A 300 4.32 -9.30 16.78
N PRO A 301 3.97 -9.40 15.48
CA PRO A 301 4.54 -10.37 14.58
C PRO A 301 6.08 -10.29 14.56
N GLN A 302 6.70 -11.46 14.42
CA GLN A 302 8.13 -11.56 14.20
C GLN A 302 8.39 -11.84 12.73
N PHE A 303 9.35 -11.13 12.16
CA PHE A 303 9.76 -11.33 10.77
C PHE A 303 11.19 -11.85 10.74
N PRO A 304 11.47 -12.95 10.05
CA PRO A 304 12.84 -13.41 9.86
C PRO A 304 13.63 -12.41 9.01
N SER A 305 14.95 -12.35 9.25
CA SER A 305 15.88 -11.65 8.38
C SER A 305 16.21 -12.50 7.16
N GLU A 306 16.21 -11.88 5.98
CA GLU A 306 16.33 -12.59 4.71
C GLU A 306 17.15 -11.79 3.70
N PHE A 307 17.74 -12.50 2.75
CA PHE A 307 18.55 -11.83 1.72
C PHE A 307 17.66 -11.03 0.76
N CYS A 308 17.91 -9.72 0.67
CA CYS A 308 17.24 -8.83 -0.27
C CYS A 308 18.10 -8.64 -1.52
N MET A 309 17.58 -9.04 -2.69
CA MET A 309 18.26 -8.89 -3.98
C MET A 309 18.48 -7.42 -4.36
N PHE A 310 17.58 -6.53 -3.93
CA PHE A 310 17.66 -5.10 -4.22
C PHE A 310 18.81 -4.42 -3.44
N PHE A 311 18.85 -4.63 -2.12
CA PHE A 311 19.90 -4.04 -1.27
C PHE A 311 21.20 -4.85 -1.27
N LYS A 312 21.17 -6.12 -1.71
CA LYS A 312 22.29 -7.07 -1.73
C LYS A 312 22.85 -7.38 -0.33
N GLU A 313 21.96 -7.45 0.66
CA GLU A 313 22.29 -7.73 2.07
C GLU A 313 21.14 -8.49 2.76
N GLN A 314 21.41 -8.96 3.98
CA GLN A 314 20.36 -9.45 4.88
C GLN A 314 19.51 -8.28 5.35
N ALA A 315 18.19 -8.43 5.28
CA ALA A 315 17.21 -7.40 5.57
C ALA A 315 16.02 -8.01 6.32
N GLU A 316 15.55 -7.30 7.34
CA GLU A 316 14.26 -7.61 7.98
C GLU A 316 13.09 -6.97 7.21
N THR A 317 11.90 -7.51 7.44
CA THR A 317 10.63 -6.88 7.03
C THR A 317 10.22 -5.82 8.04
N TYR A 318 9.92 -4.62 7.54
CA TYR A 318 9.40 -3.48 8.30
C TYR A 318 8.08 -3.01 7.70
N PRO A 319 6.96 -3.69 8.00
CA PRO A 319 5.68 -3.38 7.37
C PRO A 319 5.23 -1.95 7.63
N GLY A 320 4.37 -1.43 6.74
CA GLY A 320 3.76 -0.12 6.93
C GLY A 320 2.75 -0.05 8.08
N PHE A 321 2.44 -1.17 8.72
CA PHE A 321 1.52 -1.24 9.84
C PHE A 321 2.07 -2.13 10.95
N ALA A 322 1.87 -1.72 12.19
CA ALA A 322 2.04 -2.59 13.34
C ALA A 322 0.73 -3.32 13.61
N TRP A 323 0.78 -4.65 13.60
CA TRP A 323 -0.33 -5.50 13.97
C TRP A 323 -0.16 -5.90 15.44
N LEU A 324 -0.84 -5.17 16.32
CA LEU A 324 -0.72 -5.36 17.76
C LEU A 324 -1.77 -6.32 18.25
N ARG A 325 -1.36 -7.23 19.14
CA ARG A 325 -2.26 -8.08 19.92
C ARG A 325 -2.17 -7.70 21.40
N SER A 326 -3.30 -7.72 22.10
CA SER A 326 -3.33 -7.63 23.57
C SER A 326 -2.89 -8.95 24.19
N GLU A 327 -1.96 -8.88 25.14
CA GLU A 327 -1.62 -10.00 26.05
C GLU A 327 -2.30 -9.82 27.43
N ASP A 328 -2.88 -8.64 27.67
CA ASP A 328 -3.62 -8.31 28.88
C ASP A 328 -5.07 -8.82 28.74
N GLN A 329 -5.42 -9.85 29.53
CA GLN A 329 -6.75 -10.46 29.55
C GLN A 329 -7.84 -9.52 30.07
N THR A 330 -7.48 -8.40 30.71
CA THR A 330 -8.44 -7.39 31.15
C THR A 330 -8.91 -6.47 30.02
N ILE A 331 -8.20 -6.47 28.88
CA ILE A 331 -8.55 -5.67 27.71
C ILE A 331 -9.46 -6.51 26.79
N GLU A 332 -10.77 -6.28 26.89
CA GLU A 332 -11.77 -6.95 26.04
C GLU A 332 -11.76 -6.45 24.58
N ASP A 333 -11.50 -5.17 24.38
CA ASP A 333 -11.45 -4.53 23.06
C ASP A 333 -10.26 -3.58 22.99
N LEU A 334 -9.26 -3.97 22.19
CA LEU A 334 -8.01 -3.25 22.10
C LEU A 334 -8.20 -1.87 21.44
N GLU A 335 -9.13 -1.71 20.49
CA GLU A 335 -9.42 -0.39 19.90
C GLU A 335 -10.04 0.55 20.95
N VAL A 336 -10.95 0.04 21.79
CA VAL A 336 -11.53 0.83 22.90
C VAL A 336 -10.45 1.22 23.90
N PHE A 337 -9.54 0.31 24.25
CA PHE A 337 -8.41 0.63 25.11
C PHE A 337 -7.52 1.73 24.50
N PHE A 338 -7.14 1.63 23.23
CA PHE A 338 -6.33 2.65 22.55
C PHE A 338 -7.02 4.04 22.51
N LYS A 339 -8.36 4.09 22.41
CA LYS A 339 -9.11 5.35 22.52
C LYS A 339 -8.94 6.01 23.89
N THR A 340 -8.80 5.25 24.98
CA THR A 340 -8.52 5.83 26.32
C THR A 340 -7.15 6.52 26.40
N LEU A 341 -6.24 6.16 25.49
CA LEU A 341 -4.92 6.77 25.33
C LEU A 341 -4.93 7.91 24.30
N ASN A 342 -6.11 8.34 23.81
CA ASN A 342 -6.25 9.31 22.73
C ASN A 342 -5.55 8.87 21.43
N ILE A 343 -5.54 7.57 21.12
CA ILE A 343 -4.96 7.00 19.90
C ILE A 343 -6.09 6.32 19.12
N LEU A 344 -6.32 6.76 17.89
CA LEU A 344 -7.24 6.07 16.98
C LEU A 344 -6.47 4.98 16.22
N THR A 345 -7.03 3.78 16.20
CA THR A 345 -6.49 2.59 15.56
C THR A 345 -7.60 1.87 14.81
N ARG A 346 -7.27 0.87 13.98
CA ARG A 346 -8.27 0.05 13.29
C ARG A 346 -8.47 -1.29 14.02
N ASN A 347 -9.67 -1.55 14.54
CA ASN A 347 -10.01 -2.80 15.23
C ASN A 347 -9.84 -4.06 14.35
N GLY A 348 -9.36 -5.16 14.95
CA GLY A 348 -9.13 -6.44 14.31
C GLY A 348 -10.37 -7.11 13.69
N ARG A 349 -11.57 -6.85 14.22
CA ARG A 349 -12.85 -7.30 13.64
C ARG A 349 -13.02 -6.88 12.20
N GLN A 350 -12.49 -5.71 11.83
CA GLN A 350 -12.58 -5.22 10.45
C GLN A 350 -11.70 -6.00 9.47
N PHE A 351 -10.72 -6.78 9.96
CA PHE A 351 -9.82 -7.61 9.17
C PHE A 351 -10.23 -9.10 9.20
N GLY A 352 -11.38 -9.44 9.79
CA GLY A 352 -11.86 -10.82 9.92
C GLY A 352 -11.29 -11.60 11.12
N VAL A 353 -10.73 -10.91 12.12
CA VAL A 353 -10.23 -11.54 13.37
C VAL A 353 -10.90 -10.94 14.61
N GLY A 354 -10.40 -11.25 15.81
CA GLY A 354 -10.99 -10.77 17.06
C GLY A 354 -10.58 -9.34 17.48
N PRO A 355 -11.27 -8.77 18.50
CA PRO A 355 -11.02 -7.42 19.04
C PRO A 355 -9.75 -7.29 19.87
N GLU A 356 -9.08 -8.40 20.19
CA GLU A 356 -7.78 -8.43 20.82
C GLU A 356 -6.65 -7.91 19.91
N TYR A 357 -6.96 -7.64 18.63
CA TYR A 357 -6.02 -7.06 17.67
C TYR A 357 -6.40 -5.64 17.26
N VAL A 358 -5.37 -4.83 16.98
CA VAL A 358 -5.50 -3.56 16.26
C VAL A 358 -4.39 -3.39 15.23
N ARG A 359 -4.72 -2.72 14.12
CA ARG A 359 -3.73 -2.21 13.17
C ARG A 359 -3.42 -0.75 13.49
N VAL A 360 -2.13 -0.44 13.62
CA VAL A 360 -1.61 0.91 13.85
C VAL A 360 -0.72 1.33 12.66
N SER A 361 -0.98 2.51 12.10
CA SER A 361 -0.16 3.08 11.02
C SER A 361 1.26 3.40 11.48
N MET A 362 2.24 2.86 10.77
CA MET A 362 3.66 3.21 10.93
C MET A 362 4.11 4.26 9.91
N LEU A 363 3.17 4.85 9.16
CA LEU A 363 3.45 5.70 7.99
C LEU A 363 3.10 7.18 8.18
N ASP A 364 2.59 7.58 9.35
CA ASP A 364 2.22 8.98 9.63
C ASP A 364 3.48 9.84 9.88
N ARG A 365 3.33 11.15 10.12
CA ARG A 365 4.43 12.06 10.46
C ARG A 365 5.10 11.69 11.78
N ASP A 366 6.38 12.05 11.90
CA ASP A 366 7.20 11.74 13.08
C ASP A 366 6.57 12.27 14.38
N ALA A 367 5.96 13.45 14.36
CA ALA A 367 5.30 14.03 15.53
C ALA A 367 4.22 13.11 16.15
N ASN A 368 3.34 12.53 15.31
CA ASN A 368 2.30 11.61 15.77
C ASN A 368 2.91 10.26 16.20
N PHE A 369 3.91 9.77 15.48
CA PHE A 369 4.62 8.55 15.84
C PHE A 369 5.34 8.69 17.20
N ASP A 370 5.97 9.83 17.46
CA ASP A 370 6.67 10.09 18.73
C ASP A 370 5.71 10.13 19.92
N VAL A 371 4.53 10.76 19.75
CA VAL A 371 3.45 10.74 20.75
C VAL A 371 2.96 9.31 21.00
N PHE A 372 2.78 8.51 19.94
CA PHE A 372 2.41 7.10 20.06
C PHE A 372 3.41 6.31 20.90
N ILE A 373 4.71 6.39 20.57
CA ILE A 373 5.76 5.69 21.32
C ILE A 373 5.81 6.13 22.78
N LYS A 374 5.70 7.43 23.05
CA LYS A 374 5.67 7.98 24.41
C LYS A 374 4.50 7.40 25.22
N ARG A 375 3.31 7.32 24.64
CA ARG A 375 2.11 6.79 25.31
C ARG A 375 2.24 5.29 25.60
N ILE A 376 2.69 4.49 24.62
CA ILE A 376 2.90 3.05 24.83
C ILE A 376 3.94 2.79 25.91
N SER A 377 5.04 3.55 25.90
CA SER A 377 6.13 3.37 26.88
C SER A 377 5.75 3.78 28.30
N SER A 378 4.62 4.48 28.48
CA SER A 378 4.13 4.94 29.79
C SER A 378 3.08 4.00 30.39
N LEU A 379 2.77 2.89 29.71
CA LEU A 379 1.87 1.85 30.21
C LEU A 379 2.71 0.91 31.09
N GLU A 380 2.65 1.11 32.41
CA GLU A 380 3.23 0.20 33.41
C GLU A 380 2.44 -1.09 33.55
#